data_AF-A0AAX6DM68-F1
#
_entry.id   AF-A0AAX6DM68-F1
#
_cell.length_a   1.000
_cell.length_b   1.000
_cell.length_c   1.000
_cell.angle_alpha   90.00
_cell.angle_beta   90.00
_cell.angle_gamma   90.00
#
_symmetry.space_group_name_H-M   'P 1'
#
loop_
_entity.id
_entity.type
_entity.pdbx_description
1 polymer ?
#
loop_
_entity_poly.entity_id
_entity_poly.type
_entity_poly.pdbx_seq_one_letter_code
_entity_poly.pdbx_strand_id
1 'polypeptide(L)'
;MGSSDTTRILMGVNESSIKGYPHPSISSRKAFEWTVDKIVRNNFAGFTILFVHVQVPDEDGFDDMDSVYASPEDFKSAKHRDKVRGLHLLEYLLVAAMNMGFPVKHGLKGVIPRTLSAVR
;
A
#
# COMPACT_ATOMS: atom_id res chain seq x y z
N MET A 1 12.70 27.50 17.71
CA MET A 1 11.41 27.21 17.05
C MET A 1 11.37 25.71 16.78
N GLY A 2 10.65 24.94 17.60
CA GLY A 2 10.56 23.49 17.40
C GLY A 2 9.84 23.21 16.09
N SER A 3 10.36 22.31 15.26
CA SER A 3 9.62 21.82 14.10
C SER A 3 8.29 21.25 14.59
N SER A 4 7.16 21.86 14.22
CA SER A 4 5.84 21.31 14.56
C SER A 4 5.68 20.01 13.78
N ASP A 5 5.97 18.89 14.42
CA ASP A 5 5.83 17.57 13.78
C ASP A 5 4.35 17.33 13.45
N THR A 6 4.03 17.30 12.16
CA THR A 6 2.70 16.95 11.66
C THR A 6 2.32 15.54 12.12
N THR A 7 1.04 15.31 12.44
CA THR A 7 0.55 13.97 12.79
C THR A 7 0.71 13.02 11.61
N ARG A 8 1.26 11.82 11.83
CA ARG A 8 1.49 10.83 10.77
C ARG A 8 0.38 9.80 10.76
N ILE A 9 -0.30 9.64 9.63
CA ILE A 9 -1.35 8.63 9.43
C ILE A 9 -0.78 7.51 8.56
N LEU A 10 -0.64 6.31 9.13
CA LEU A 10 -0.23 5.12 8.40
C LEU A 10 -1.48 4.38 7.89
N MET A 11 -1.55 4.12 6.59
CA MET A 11 -2.70 3.48 5.95
C MET A 11 -2.28 2.23 5.19
N GLY A 12 -2.80 1.08 5.61
CA GLY A 12 -2.66 -0.19 4.90
C GLY A 12 -3.54 -0.20 3.65
N VAL A 13 -2.95 -0.54 2.51
CA VAL A 13 -3.63 -0.53 1.20
C VAL A 13 -3.37 -1.81 0.41
N ASN A 14 -4.38 -2.24 -0.35
CA ASN A 14 -4.29 -3.40 -1.23
C ASN A 14 -4.96 -3.13 -2.59
N GLU A 15 -4.62 -3.95 -3.57
CA GLU A 15 -5.16 -3.88 -4.93
C GLU A 15 -6.64 -4.29 -4.97
N SER A 16 -7.39 -3.71 -5.89
CA SER A 16 -8.75 -4.15 -6.20
C SER A 16 -8.73 -5.51 -6.88
N SER A 17 -9.41 -6.50 -6.32
CA SER A 17 -9.66 -7.77 -7.00
C SER A 17 -10.64 -7.66 -8.18
N ILE A 18 -11.41 -6.56 -8.27
CA ILE A 18 -12.42 -6.35 -9.32
C ILE A 18 -11.88 -5.48 -10.45
N LYS A 19 -11.24 -4.35 -10.10
CA LYS A 19 -10.67 -3.44 -11.10
C LYS A 19 -9.24 -3.81 -11.49
N GLY A 20 -8.57 -4.62 -10.68
CA GLY A 20 -7.15 -4.92 -10.82
C GLY A 20 -6.27 -3.69 -10.60
N TYR A 21 -4.99 -3.94 -10.81
CA TYR A 21 -3.93 -2.96 -10.83
C TYR A 21 -4.20 -1.81 -11.84
N PRO A 22 -3.88 -0.54 -11.52
CA PRO A 22 -3.29 -0.03 -10.26
C PRO A 22 -4.34 0.39 -9.22
N HIS A 23 -5.60 -0.01 -9.37
CA HIS A 23 -6.68 0.56 -8.56
C HIS A 23 -6.66 0.00 -7.13
N PRO A 24 -6.82 0.85 -6.10
CA PRO A 24 -6.98 0.38 -4.73
C PRO A 24 -8.27 -0.40 -4.55
N SER A 25 -8.29 -1.31 -3.58
CA SER A 25 -9.50 -1.98 -3.15
C SER A 25 -10.58 -0.98 -2.72
N ILE A 26 -11.84 -1.42 -2.76
CA ILE A 26 -12.97 -0.57 -2.35
C ILE A 26 -12.82 -0.15 -0.89
N SER A 27 -12.35 -1.04 -0.02
CA SER A 27 -12.12 -0.77 1.40
C SER A 27 -10.99 0.23 1.61
N SER A 28 -9.83 0.07 0.95
CA SER A 28 -8.72 1.02 1.05
C SER A 28 -9.11 2.41 0.55
N ARG A 29 -9.83 2.49 -0.58
CA ARG A 29 -10.33 3.77 -1.11
C ARG A 29 -11.28 4.45 -0.15
N LYS A 30 -12.28 3.73 0.37
CA LYS A 30 -13.26 4.29 1.31
C LYS A 30 -12.60 4.70 2.63
N ALA A 31 -11.61 3.93 3.11
CA ALA A 31 -10.86 4.29 4.31
C ALA A 31 -10.10 5.61 4.11
N PHE A 32 -9.42 5.78 2.96
CA PHE A 32 -8.76 7.03 2.62
C PHE A 32 -9.76 8.21 2.54
N GLU A 33 -10.84 8.06 1.78
CA GLU A 33 -11.89 9.08 1.65
C GLU A 33 -12.48 9.47 3.02
N TRP A 34 -12.77 8.49 3.88
CA TRP A 34 -13.28 8.71 5.22
C TRP A 34 -12.26 9.41 6.13
N THR A 35 -10.99 9.02 6.07
CA THR A 35 -9.92 9.68 6.84
C THR A 35 -9.78 11.15 6.44
N VAL A 36 -9.84 11.44 5.14
CA VAL A 36 -9.83 12.82 4.65
C VAL A 36 -11.04 13.58 5.18
N ASP A 37 -12.24 13.03 5.02
CA ASP A 37 -13.49 13.71 5.40
C ASP A 37 -13.64 13.90 6.92
N LYS A 38 -13.24 12.92 7.74
CA LYS A 38 -13.53 12.94 9.18
C LYS A 38 -12.37 13.40 10.06
N ILE A 39 -11.13 13.05 9.69
CA ILE A 39 -9.94 13.30 10.50
C ILE A 39 -9.20 14.55 10.01
N VAL A 40 -8.82 14.56 8.73
CA VAL A 40 -8.00 15.64 8.17
C VAL A 40 -8.84 16.89 7.93
N ARG A 41 -10.06 16.72 7.42
CA ARG A 41 -11.00 17.78 7.05
C ARG A 41 -10.29 18.77 6.12
N ASN A 42 -10.13 20.01 6.57
CA ASN A 42 -9.49 21.08 5.81
C ASN A 42 -8.03 21.33 6.24
N ASN A 43 -7.49 20.57 7.20
CA ASN A 43 -6.17 20.81 7.78
C ASN A 43 -5.08 19.89 7.18
N PHE A 44 -4.93 19.88 5.85
CA PHE A 44 -3.97 19.00 5.17
C PHE A 44 -2.52 19.19 5.65
N ALA A 45 -2.09 20.42 5.91
CA ALA A 45 -0.75 20.74 6.38
C ALA A 45 -0.44 20.17 7.78
N GLY A 46 -1.47 19.86 8.59
CA GLY A 46 -1.31 19.28 9.92
C GLY A 46 -1.00 17.78 9.92
N PHE A 47 -1.13 17.10 8.77
CA PHE A 47 -0.99 15.66 8.66
C PHE A 47 -0.02 15.24 7.55
N THR A 48 0.79 14.22 7.82
CA THR A 48 1.51 13.46 6.78
C THR A 48 0.84 12.11 6.62
N ILE A 49 0.40 11.75 5.41
CA ILE A 49 -0.12 10.41 5.13
C ILE A 49 0.98 9.49 4.59
N LEU A 50 0.98 8.25 5.07
CA LEU A 50 1.94 7.20 4.72
C LEU A 50 1.15 5.97 4.25
N PHE A 51 1.37 5.52 3.03
CA PHE A 51 0.74 4.32 2.49
C PHE A 51 1.66 3.11 2.63
N VAL A 52 1.10 1.97 3.08
CA VAL A 52 1.81 0.70 3.17
C VAL A 52 1.02 -0.36 2.41
N HIS A 53 1.66 -0.95 1.41
CA HIS A 53 1.16 -2.14 0.73
C HIS A 53 1.96 -3.35 1.19
N VAL A 54 1.28 -4.33 1.78
CA VAL A 54 1.88 -5.62 2.15
C VAL A 54 1.68 -6.57 0.99
N GLN A 55 2.78 -6.93 0.32
CA GLN A 55 2.78 -7.99 -0.66
C GLN A 55 2.84 -9.32 0.10
N VAL A 56 1.71 -10.02 0.15
CA VAL A 56 1.67 -11.39 0.67
C VAL A 56 2.03 -12.30 -0.50
N PRO A 57 3.11 -13.09 -0.42
CA PRO A 57 3.26 -14.23 -1.32
C PRO A 57 2.06 -15.14 -1.06
N ASP A 58 1.34 -15.56 -2.10
CA ASP A 58 0.16 -16.42 -1.99
C ASP A 58 0.53 -17.77 -1.37
N GLU A 59 0.71 -17.87 -0.05
CA GLU A 59 0.98 -19.16 0.62
C GLU A 59 -0.26 -20.07 0.61
N ASP A 60 -1.46 -19.50 0.45
CA ASP A 60 -2.73 -20.23 0.43
C ASP A 60 -3.11 -20.77 -0.98
N GLY A 61 -2.27 -20.53 -2.00
CA GLY A 61 -2.44 -21.07 -3.35
C GLY A 61 -1.70 -22.38 -3.62
N PHE A 62 -0.96 -22.90 -2.64
CA PHE A 62 -0.03 -24.03 -2.83
C PHE A 62 -0.62 -25.42 -2.52
N ASP A 63 -1.87 -25.53 -2.09
CA ASP A 63 -2.47 -26.87 -1.89
C ASP A 63 -3.09 -27.46 -3.18
N ASP A 64 -3.25 -26.66 -4.24
CA ASP A 64 -3.85 -27.10 -5.52
C ASP A 64 -3.06 -26.66 -6.79
N MET A 65 -1.85 -26.11 -6.69
CA MET A 65 -1.13 -25.53 -7.84
C MET A 65 0.10 -26.34 -8.29
N ASP A 66 -0.14 -27.56 -8.76
CA ASP A 66 0.91 -28.52 -9.16
C ASP A 66 1.34 -28.46 -10.66
N SER A 67 1.13 -27.37 -11.42
CA SER A 67 1.47 -27.42 -12.86
C SER A 67 1.78 -26.15 -13.67
N VAL A 68 1.87 -24.94 -13.09
CA VAL A 68 2.06 -23.71 -13.93
C VAL A 68 3.36 -22.94 -13.66
N TYR A 69 3.92 -23.00 -12.46
CA TYR A 69 5.20 -22.34 -12.12
C TYR A 69 6.24 -23.43 -11.77
N ALA A 70 6.98 -23.89 -12.78
CA ALA A 70 7.87 -25.07 -12.66
C ALA A 70 9.37 -24.71 -12.57
N SER A 71 9.74 -23.43 -12.71
CA SER A 71 11.13 -22.99 -12.66
C SER A 71 11.38 -21.84 -11.65
N PRO A 72 12.58 -21.77 -11.04
CA PRO A 72 13.01 -20.62 -10.22
C PRO A 72 12.86 -19.27 -10.93
N GLU A 73 12.93 -19.24 -12.26
CA GLU A 73 12.75 -18.07 -13.11
C GLU A 73 11.30 -17.56 -13.07
N ASP A 74 10.31 -18.46 -13.08
CA ASP A 74 8.90 -18.10 -13.01
C ASP A 74 8.59 -17.43 -11.66
N PHE A 75 9.17 -17.92 -10.56
CA PHE A 75 9.05 -17.29 -9.23
C PHE A 75 9.68 -15.90 -9.17
N LYS A 76 10.85 -15.70 -9.81
CA LYS A 76 11.49 -14.38 -9.89
C LYS A 76 10.62 -13.40 -10.68
N SER A 77 10.00 -13.87 -11.77
CA SER A 77 9.14 -13.05 -12.63
C SER A 77 7.84 -12.63 -11.92
N ALA A 78 7.18 -13.54 -11.20
CA ALA A 78 5.97 -13.27 -10.43
C ALA A 78 6.25 -12.26 -9.30
N LYS A 79 7.31 -12.49 -8.52
CA LYS A 79 7.73 -11.58 -7.46
C LYS A 79 8.04 -10.17 -7.98
N HIS A 80 8.68 -10.07 -9.14
CA HIS A 80 8.95 -8.79 -9.79
C HIS A 80 7.66 -8.09 -10.24
N ARG A 81 6.76 -8.82 -10.91
CA ARG A 81 5.46 -8.32 -11.35
C ARG A 81 4.65 -7.75 -10.19
N ASP A 82 4.53 -8.50 -9.11
CA ASP A 82 3.71 -8.12 -7.96
C ASP A 82 4.35 -6.94 -7.20
N LYS A 83 5.68 -6.86 -7.15
CA LYS A 83 6.39 -5.68 -6.65
C LYS A 83 6.07 -4.43 -7.48
N VAL A 84 6.13 -4.56 -8.81
CA VAL A 84 5.80 -3.46 -9.74
C VAL A 84 4.33 -3.03 -9.56
N ARG A 85 3.41 -3.99 -9.41
CA ARG A 85 2.00 -3.70 -9.13
C ARG A 85 1.80 -2.93 -7.83
N GLY A 86 2.42 -3.39 -6.76
CA GLY A 86 2.39 -2.73 -5.46
C GLY A 86 2.96 -1.31 -5.51
N LEU A 87 4.04 -1.08 -6.28
CA LEU A 87 4.62 0.24 -6.45
C LEU A 87 3.67 1.23 -7.11
N HIS A 88 3.03 0.87 -8.23
CA HIS A 88 2.13 1.85 -8.86
C HIS A 88 0.80 2.00 -8.12
N LEU A 89 0.35 1.01 -7.33
CA LEU A 89 -0.74 1.23 -6.39
C LEU A 89 -0.40 2.34 -5.39
N LEU A 90 0.81 2.30 -4.82
CA LEU A 90 1.29 3.33 -3.91
C LEU A 90 1.41 4.68 -4.63
N GLU A 91 1.95 4.70 -5.85
CA GLU A 91 2.05 5.91 -6.67
C GLU A 91 0.68 6.53 -6.95
N TYR A 92 -0.31 5.72 -7.33
CA TYR A 92 -1.69 6.17 -7.57
C TYR A 92 -2.27 6.89 -6.35
N LEU A 93 -2.09 6.34 -5.16
CA LEU A 93 -2.58 6.92 -3.91
C LEU A 93 -1.77 8.14 -3.47
N LEU A 94 -0.45 8.14 -3.69
CA LEU A 94 0.41 9.28 -3.40
C LEU A 94 0.04 10.48 -4.27
N VAL A 95 -0.17 10.28 -5.57
CA VAL A 95 -0.62 11.34 -6.49
C VAL A 95 -1.97 11.88 -6.07
N ALA A 96 -2.92 11.01 -5.70
CA ALA A 96 -4.23 11.44 -5.20
C ALA A 96 -4.10 12.29 -3.92
N ALA A 97 -3.25 11.90 -2.97
CA ALA A 97 -3.01 12.67 -1.74
C ALA A 97 -2.28 14.00 -2.01
N MET A 98 -1.30 14.03 -2.91
CA MET A 98 -0.60 15.26 -3.31
C MET A 98 -1.57 16.26 -3.94
N ASN A 99 -2.46 15.80 -4.82
CA ASN A 99 -3.47 16.65 -5.45
C ASN A 99 -4.47 17.25 -4.45
N MET A 100 -4.64 16.63 -3.27
CA MET A 100 -5.45 17.18 -2.17
C MET A 100 -4.69 18.17 -1.28
N GLY A 101 -3.36 18.27 -1.40
CA GLY A 101 -2.53 19.19 -0.62
C GLY A 101 -1.85 18.58 0.60
N PHE A 102 -1.80 17.24 0.72
CA PHE A 102 -1.02 16.60 1.78
C PHE A 102 0.48 16.86 1.58
N PRO A 103 1.23 17.21 2.64
CA PRO A 103 2.69 17.09 2.64
C PRO A 103 3.05 15.60 2.59
N VAL A 104 3.50 15.16 1.42
CA VAL A 104 3.91 13.77 1.22
C VAL A 104 5.42 13.67 1.40
N LYS A 105 5.86 12.90 2.39
CA LYS A 105 7.27 12.50 2.52
C LYS A 105 7.48 11.21 1.74
N HIS A 106 8.28 11.27 0.68
CA HIS A 106 8.67 10.09 -0.07
C HIS A 106 9.52 9.16 0.82
N GLY A 107 9.01 7.97 1.08
CA GLY A 107 9.68 6.96 1.89
C GLY A 107 9.22 5.59 1.44
N LEU A 108 9.83 5.09 0.36
CA LEU A 108 9.76 3.68 -0.02
C LEU A 108 10.49 2.85 1.06
N LYS A 109 9.87 2.68 2.23
CA LYS A 109 10.30 1.71 3.24
C LYS A 109 9.21 0.67 3.41
N GLY A 110 9.30 -0.33 2.53
CA GLY A 110 8.57 -1.60 2.59
C GLY A 110 7.15 -1.51 2.01
N VAL A 111 6.80 -2.21 0.95
CA VAL A 111 6.60 -3.67 1.02
C VAL A 111 7.15 -4.23 2.33
N ILE A 112 6.44 -4.00 3.43
CA ILE A 112 6.73 -4.66 4.70
C ILE A 112 6.31 -6.10 4.43
N PRO A 113 7.23 -7.06 4.22
CA PRO A 113 6.85 -8.46 4.29
C PRO A 113 6.31 -8.66 5.70
N ARG A 114 5.34 -9.56 5.91
CA ARG A 114 4.99 -9.96 7.28
C ARG A 114 6.25 -10.46 8.00
N THR A 115 6.87 -9.57 8.76
CA THR A 115 7.82 -9.86 9.82
C THR A 115 7.64 -8.79 10.91
N LEU A 116 6.38 -8.50 11.24
CA LEU A 116 6.01 -8.61 12.64
C LEU A 116 5.74 -10.10 12.85
N SER A 117 6.81 -10.83 13.14
CA SER A 117 6.71 -12.10 13.84
C SER A 117 5.67 -11.91 14.94
N ALA A 118 4.63 -12.74 14.87
CA ALA A 118 3.69 -12.91 15.94
C ALA A 118 4.46 -13.00 17.26
N VAL A 119 3.92 -12.30 18.25
CA VAL A 119 3.99 -12.63 19.67
C VAL A 119 4.70 -13.96 19.95
N ARG A 120 5.88 -13.87 20.56
CA ARG A 120 6.30 -14.74 21.65
C ARG A 120 7.18 -13.95 22.59
#